data_AF-A0A963JI82-F1
#
_entry.id   AF-A0A963JI82-F1
#
_cell.length_a   1.000
_cell.length_b   1.000
_cell.length_c   1.000
_cell.angle_alpha   90.00
_cell.angle_beta   90.00
_cell.angle_gamma   90.00
#
_symmetry.space_group_name_H-M   'P 1'
#
loop_
_entity.id
_entity.type
_entity.pdbx_description
1 polymer ?
#
loop_
_entity_poly.entity_id
_entity_poly.type
_entity_poly.pdbx_seq_one_letter_code
_entity_poly.pdbx_strand_id
1 'polypeptide(L)' 'MVENRPLATAISHLVLVLGVIVVAFPLYVTFVASTHTAQDIVQVPMPMLPGPHLVENYRDAILGTGGGAASTAPVGR' A
#
# COMPACT_ATOMS: atom_id res chain seq x y z
N MET A 1 -9.79 -14.65 39.22
CA MET A 1 -10.61 -15.67 38.51
C MET A 1 -10.45 -15.43 37.01
N VAL A 2 -9.61 -16.21 36.32
CA VAL A 2 -9.59 -16.23 34.85
C VAL A 2 -10.60 -17.31 34.46
N GLU A 3 -11.78 -16.91 33.98
CA GLU A 3 -12.67 -17.86 33.34
C GLU A 3 -12.02 -18.29 32.03
N ASN A 4 -11.62 -19.56 31.97
CA ASN A 4 -10.96 -20.15 30.81
C ASN A 4 -11.98 -20.32 29.68
N ARG A 5 -12.29 -19.22 28.96
CA ARG A 5 -13.19 -19.19 27.80
C ARG A 5 -12.36 -19.08 26.51
N PRO A 6 -11.66 -20.15 26.10
CA PRO A 6 -10.67 -20.11 25.01
C PRO A 6 -11.28 -19.66 23.68
N LEU A 7 -12.54 -20.01 23.42
CA LEU A 7 -13.26 -19.60 22.21
C LEU A 7 -13.48 -18.08 22.16
N ALA A 8 -13.91 -17.47 23.27
CA ALA A 8 -14.14 -16.03 23.34
C ALA A 8 -12.83 -15.26 23.13
N THR A 9 -11.74 -15.74 23.73
CA THR A 9 -10.40 -15.17 23.53
C THR A 9 -9.94 -15.27 22.08
N ALA A 10 -10.14 -16.42 21.42
CA ALA A 10 -9.77 -16.59 20.01
C ALA A 10 -10.56 -15.66 19.09
N ILE A 11 -11.88 -15.52 19.31
CA ILE A 11 -12.73 -14.61 18.54
C ILE A 11 -12.28 -13.15 18.72
N SER A 12 -11.97 -12.72 19.94
CA SER A 12 -11.45 -11.37 20.18
C SER A 12 -10.17 -11.09 19.40
N HIS A 13 -9.22 -12.04 19.36
CA HIS A 13 -7.99 -11.88 18.58
C HIS A 13 -8.27 -11.85 17.08
N LEU A 14 -9.16 -12.72 16.57
CA LEU A 14 -9.53 -12.72 15.15
C LEU A 14 -10.15 -11.38 14.73
N VAL A 15 -11.04 -10.81 15.54
CA VAL A 15 -11.65 -9.50 15.26
C VAL A 15 -10.61 -8.39 15.25
N LEU A 16 -9.68 -8.41 16.21
CA LEU A 16 -8.57 -7.44 16.25
C LEU A 16 -7.66 -7.56 15.02
N VAL A 17 -7.26 -8.78 14.65
CA VAL A 17 -6.43 -9.03 13.46
C VAL A 17 -7.15 -8.60 12.18
N LEU A 18 -8.45 -8.90 12.05
CA LEU A 18 -9.24 -8.46 10.91
C LEU A 18 -9.30 -6.94 10.83
N GLY A 19 -9.50 -6.27 11.96
CA GLY A 19 -9.46 -4.80 12.04
C GLY A 19 -8.11 -4.24 11.58
N VAL A 20 -7.00 -4.83 12.02
CA VAL A 20 -5.65 -4.44 11.57
C VAL A 20 -5.49 -4.63 10.07
N ILE A 21 -5.94 -5.75 9.50
CA ILE A 21 -5.85 -6.01 8.05
C ILE A 21 -6.61 -4.97 7.25
N VAL A 22 -7.85 -4.64 7.67
CA VAL A 22 -8.68 -3.63 6.99
C VAL A 22 -8.00 -2.26 7.00
N VAL A 23 -7.43 -1.85 8.14
CA VAL A 23 -6.72 -0.58 8.27
C VAL A 23 -5.38 -0.58 7.51
N ALA A 24 -4.69 -1.72 7.45
CA ALA A 24 -3.41 -1.87 6.76
C ALA A 24 -3.54 -2.00 5.24
N PHE A 25 -4.69 -2.45 4.73
CA PHE A 25 -4.95 -2.62 3.30
C PHE A 25 -4.62 -1.39 2.44
N PRO A 26 -5.07 -0.15 2.75
CA PRO A 26 -4.72 1.03 1.96
C PRO A 26 -3.19 1.28 1.95
N LEU A 27 -2.50 1.06 3.07
CA LEU A 27 -1.05 1.20 3.14
C LEU A 27 -0.33 0.18 2.26
N TYR A 28 -0.84 -1.07 2.22
CA TYR A 28 -0.34 -2.09 1.31
C TYR A 28 -0.49 -1.68 -0.16
N VAL A 29 -1.64 -1.12 -0.55
CA VAL A 29 -1.87 -0.64 -1.92
C VAL A 29 -0.89 0.49 -2.27
N THR A 30 -0.66 1.45 -1.36
CA THR A 30 0.32 2.52 -1.61
C THR A 30 1.76 1.99 -1.72
N PHE A 31 2.09 0.96 -0.94
CA PHE A 31 3.39 0.32 -1.02
C PHE A 31 3.57 -0.43 -2.33
N VAL A 32 2.58 -1.20 -2.77
CA VAL A 32 2.61 -1.86 -4.08
C VAL A 32 2.70 -0.83 -5.20
N ALA A 33 1.92 0.26 -5.15
CA ALA A 33 1.98 1.34 -6.12
C ALA A 33 3.37 1.99 -6.18
N SER A 34 4.07 2.16 -5.05
CA SER A 34 5.43 2.74 -5.04
C SER A 34 6.49 1.82 -5.67
N THR A 35 6.18 0.53 -5.87
CA THR A 35 7.05 -0.44 -6.56
C THR A 35 6.78 -0.58 -8.07
N HIS A 36 5.73 0.08 -8.59
CA HIS A 36 5.34 0.06 -10.01
C HIS A 36 5.73 1.35 -10.72
N THR A 37 5.85 1.30 -12.04
CA THR A 37 6.07 2.52 -12.83
C THR A 37 4.75 3.30 -12.99
N ALA A 38 4.82 4.60 -13.27
CA ALA A 38 3.64 5.43 -13.51
C ALA A 38 2.74 4.91 -14.65
N GLN A 39 3.34 4.26 -15.65
CA GLN A 39 2.60 3.68 -16.78
C GLN A 39 1.85 2.40 -16.36
N ASP A 40 2.43 1.61 -15.45
CA ASP A 40 1.81 0.38 -14.92
C ASP A 40 0.66 0.67 -13.95
N ILE A 41 0.69 1.81 -13.26
CA ILE A 41 -0.41 2.25 -12.37
C ILE A 41 -1.67 2.60 -13.18
N VAL A 42 -1.51 3.12 -14.39
CA VAL A 42 -2.61 3.56 -15.27
C VAL A 42 -3.20 2.41 -16.08
N GLN A 43 -2.46 1.31 -16.26
CA GLN A 43 -2.99 0.11 -16.90
C GLN A 43 -3.87 -0.71 -15.95
N VAL A 44 -5.09 -1.02 -16.41
CA VAL A 44 -6.01 -1.93 -15.71
C VAL A 44 -5.89 -3.31 -16.35
N PRO A 45 -5.66 -4.40 -15.58
CA PRO A 45 -5.58 -4.47 -14.11
C PRO A 45 -4.17 -4.19 -13.54
N MET A 46 -4.09 -3.37 -12.49
CA MET A 46 -2.83 -3.08 -11.79
C MET A 46 -2.32 -4.34 -11.06
N PRO A 47 -1.02 -4.71 -11.17
CA PRO A 47 -0.47 -5.86 -10.48
C PRO A 47 -0.44 -5.62 -8.95
N MET A 48 -1.11 -6.47 -8.17
CA MET A 48 -1.16 -6.35 -6.70
C MET A 48 0.06 -6.97 -5.97
N LEU A 49 1.07 -7.38 -6.72
CA LEU A 49 2.35 -7.87 -6.20
C LEU A 49 3.39 -6.74 -6.28
N PRO A 50 4.31 -6.65 -5.30
CA PRO A 50 5.40 -5.68 -5.35
C PRO A 50 6.28 -5.92 -6.58
N GLY A 51 6.44 -4.90 -7.40
CA GLY A 51 7.27 -4.90 -8.60
C GLY A 51 8.77 -4.76 -8.30
N PRO A 52 9.64 -5.06 -9.29
CA PRO A 52 11.10 -4.97 -9.11
C PRO A 52 11.63 -3.53 -9.10
N HIS A 53 10.80 -2.51 -9.36
CA HIS A 53 11.22 -1.13 -9.60
C HIS A 53 11.30 -0.25 -8.33
N LEU A 54 11.18 -0.84 -7.13
CA LEU A 54 11.24 -0.11 -5.85
C LEU A 54 12.49 0.77 -5.75
N VAL A 55 13.67 0.21 -6.03
CA VAL A 55 14.94 0.93 -5.86
C VAL A 55 15.10 2.09 -6.85
N GLU A 56 14.64 1.91 -8.09
CA GLU A 56 14.71 2.94 -9.14
C GLU A 56 13.77 4.10 -8.81
N ASN A 57 12.52 3.80 -8.44
CA ASN A 57 11.52 4.79 -8.04
C ASN A 57 11.96 5.62 -6.82
N TYR A 58 12.56 4.97 -5.81
CA TYR A 58 13.05 5.68 -4.63
C TYR A 58 14.27 6.55 -4.96
N ARG A 59 15.17 6.09 -5.84
CA ARG A 59 16.30 6.90 -6.32
C ARG A 59 15.81 8.12 -7.07
N ASP A 60 14.87 7.95 -7.99
CA ASP A 60 14.29 9.05 -8.77
C ASP A 60 13.52 10.06 -7.91
N ALA A 61 12.79 9.59 -6.89
CA ALA A 61 12.08 10.45 -5.95
C ALA A 61 13.04 11.28 -5.07
N ILE A 62 14.19 10.72 -4.70
CA ILE A 62 15.19 11.40 -3.86
C ILE A 62 16.08 12.34 -4.70
N LEU A 63 16.45 11.93 -5.90
CA LEU A 63 17.35 12.68 -6.80
C LEU A 63 16.61 13.72 -7.65
N GLY A 64 15.27 13.69 -7.67
CA GLY A 64 14.45 14.64 -8.43
C GLY A 64 14.49 14.42 -9.94
N THR A 65 15.04 13.28 -10.38
CA THR A 65 15.11 12.85 -11.79
C THR A 65 13.82 12.20 -12.28
N GLY A 66 12.94 11.80 -11.36
CA GLY A 66 11.63 11.19 -11.64
C GLY A 66 10.60 12.20 -12.16
N GLY A 67 10.62 12.46 -13.46
CA GLY A 67 9.60 13.26 -14.13
C GLY A 67 8.21 12.60 -14.09
N GLY A 68 7.25 13.28 -13.46
CA GLY A 68 5.97 13.53 -14.13
C GLY A 68 4.83 12.51 -14.01
N ALA A 69 4.58 11.94 -12.82
CA ALA A 69 3.32 11.20 -12.58
C ALA A 69 2.45 11.75 -11.44
N ALA A 70 3.06 12.42 -10.45
CA ALA A 70 2.31 13.01 -9.32
C ALA A 70 1.99 14.50 -9.51
N SER A 71 2.55 15.16 -10.53
CA SER A 71 2.48 16.63 -10.71
C SER A 71 1.54 17.09 -11.83
N THR A 72 0.66 16.24 -12.38
CA THR A 72 -0.32 16.67 -13.40
C THR A 72 -1.59 17.30 -12.81
N ALA A 73 -1.59 17.73 -11.55
CA ALA A 73 -2.65 18.60 -11.05
C ALA A 73 -2.46 19.99 -11.68
N PRO A 74 -3.37 20.46 -12.55
CA PRO A 74 -3.26 21.78 -13.15
C PRO A 74 -3.54 22.82 -12.06
N VAL A 75 -2.50 23.37 -11.44
CA VAL A 75 -2.63 24.64 -10.73
C VAL A 75 -2.67 25.74 -11.79
N GLY A 76 -3.73 26.55 -11.73
CA GLY A 76 -4.16 27.45 -12.80
C GLY A 76 -3.04 28.26 -13.45
N ARG A 77 -3.18 28.45 -14.77
CA ARG A 77 -2.47 29.52 -15.49
C ARG A 77 -2.89 30.88 -14.97
#